data_AF-A0A4W5RSU8-F1
#
_entry.id   AF-A0A4W5RSU8-F1
#
_cell.length_a   1.000
_cell.length_b   1.000
_cell.length_c   1.000
_cell.angle_alpha   90.00
_cell.angle_beta   90.00
_cell.angle_gamma   90.00
#
_symmetry.space_group_name_H-M   'P 1'
#
loop_
_entity.id
_entity.type
_entity.pdbx_description
1 polymer ?
#
loop_
_entity_poly.entity_id
_entity_poly.type
_entity_poly.pdbx_seq_one_letter_code
_entity_poly.pdbx_strand_id
1 'polypeptide(L)'
;GNTVVALSSGGQDIVGPLAQPQLALLQDYNQPLERYDDYEDDDAGELLAESTLAETFVCLNNTFGHDCSLTCEDCSNGGLCGPGRDGCHCPDGWTGLICNQSQYIVHTV
;
A
#
# COMPACT_ATOMS: atom_id res chain seq x y z
N GLY A 1 -34.98 -34.87 25.32
CA GLY A 1 -33.75 -34.07 25.46
C GLY A 1 -32.71 -34.71 24.59
N ASN A 2 -32.45 -34.16 23.41
CA ASN A 2 -31.46 -34.69 22.49
C ASN A 2 -30.13 -33.99 22.75
N THR A 3 -29.11 -34.78 23.03
CA THR A 3 -27.75 -34.31 23.29
C THR A 3 -27.05 -34.00 21.97
N VAL A 4 -26.64 -32.75 21.79
CA VAL A 4 -25.71 -32.36 20.72
C VAL A 4 -24.32 -32.84 21.09
N VAL A 5 -23.72 -33.68 20.24
CA VAL A 5 -22.32 -34.09 20.39
C VAL A 5 -21.45 -33.07 19.66
N ALA A 6 -20.57 -32.38 20.39
CA ALA A 6 -19.58 -31.50 19.81
C ALA A 6 -18.47 -32.34 19.17
N LEU A 7 -18.33 -32.30 17.85
CA LEU A 7 -17.16 -32.84 17.16
C LEU A 7 -16.03 -31.81 17.30
N SER A 8 -15.20 -31.99 18.33
CA SER A 8 -13.97 -31.24 18.49
C SER A 8 -12.97 -31.70 17.43
N SER A 9 -12.78 -30.89 16.39
CA SER A 9 -11.68 -31.05 15.44
C SER A 9 -10.37 -30.72 16.16
N GLY A 10 -9.75 -31.72 16.77
CA GLY A 10 -8.42 -31.60 17.37
C GLY A 10 -7.39 -31.32 16.29
N GLY A 11 -7.03 -30.04 16.12
CA GLY A 11 -5.81 -29.65 15.44
C GLY A 11 -4.63 -30.06 16.31
N GLN A 12 -3.89 -31.10 15.90
CA GLN A 12 -2.61 -31.42 16.50
C GLN A 12 -1.55 -30.50 15.92
N ASP A 13 -1.09 -29.54 16.72
CA ASP A 13 0.12 -28.77 16.44
C ASP A 13 1.32 -29.72 16.40
N ILE A 14 1.78 -30.06 15.19
CA ILE A 14 3.01 -30.83 15.00
C ILE A 14 4.18 -29.87 15.19
N VAL A 15 4.59 -29.63 16.44
CA VAL A 15 5.88 -28.99 16.73
C VAL A 15 6.97 -30.04 16.54
N GLY A 16 7.36 -30.25 15.29
CA GLY A 16 8.61 -30.95 14.95
C GLY A 16 9.80 -30.00 15.11
N PRO A 17 10.98 -30.45 15.57
CA PRO A 17 12.18 -29.61 15.53
C PRO A 17 12.50 -29.25 14.08
N LEU A 18 12.63 -27.95 13.79
CA LEU A 18 13.15 -27.48 12.51
C LEU A 18 14.51 -28.13 12.27
N ALA A 19 14.62 -28.93 11.21
CA ALA A 19 15.91 -29.48 10.79
C ALA A 19 16.87 -28.32 10.58
N GLN A 20 17.93 -28.27 11.39
CA GLN A 20 18.96 -27.23 11.25
C GLN A 20 19.64 -27.41 9.89
N PRO A 21 19.81 -26.33 9.11
CA PRO A 21 20.53 -26.43 7.86
C PRO A 21 21.98 -26.77 8.17
N GLN A 22 22.53 -27.80 7.52
CA GLN A 22 23.97 -28.04 7.58
C GLN A 22 24.65 -26.98 6.71
N LEU A 23 25.26 -25.97 7.34
CA LEU A 23 26.18 -25.09 6.64
C LEU A 23 27.43 -25.89 6.27
N ALA A 24 27.58 -26.21 4.99
CA ALA A 24 28.87 -26.61 4.45
C ALA A 24 29.73 -25.35 4.30
N LEU A 25 30.84 -25.26 5.03
CA LEU A 25 31.81 -24.19 4.81
C LEU A 25 32.60 -24.52 3.55
N LEU A 26 32.52 -23.64 2.55
CA LEU A 26 33.41 -23.68 1.40
C LEU A 26 34.83 -23.36 1.88
N GLN A 27 35.77 -24.27 1.62
CA GLN A 27 37.17 -24.01 1.88
C GLN A 27 37.66 -22.92 0.94
N ASP A 28 38.22 -21.86 1.51
CA ASP A 28 38.86 -20.74 0.85
C ASP A 28 40.04 -21.28 0.01
N TYR A 29 39.78 -21.52 -1.27
CA TYR A 29 40.81 -21.77 -2.26
C TYR A 29 41.48 -20.43 -2.53
N ASN A 30 42.60 -20.20 -1.85
CA ASN A 30 43.51 -19.09 -2.11
C ASN A 30 44.13 -19.30 -3.51
N GLN A 31 43.40 -18.85 -4.54
CA GLN A 31 43.90 -18.62 -5.88
C GLN A 31 44.02 -17.11 -6.02
N PRO A 32 45.19 -16.55 -6.37
CA PRO A 32 45.29 -15.13 -6.66
C PRO A 32 44.32 -14.80 -7.78
N LEU A 33 43.34 -13.94 -7.50
CA LEU A 33 42.44 -13.42 -8.52
C LEU A 33 43.27 -12.57 -9.48
N GLU A 34 43.57 -13.11 -10.66
CA GLU A 34 44.08 -12.30 -11.76
C GLU A 34 43.03 -11.24 -12.08
N ARG A 35 43.41 -9.98 -11.87
CA ARG A 35 42.57 -8.80 -12.08
C ARG A 35 42.37 -8.61 -13.59
N TYR A 36 41.34 -9.24 -14.14
CA TYR A 36 40.82 -8.93 -15.47
C TYR A 36 40.02 -7.63 -15.37
N ASP A 37 40.64 -6.50 -15.72
CA ASP A 37 39.90 -5.27 -16.03
C ASP A 37 39.59 -5.25 -17.52
N ASP A 38 38.45 -5.80 -17.91
CA ASP A 38 37.82 -5.47 -19.18
C ASP A 38 36.31 -5.75 -19.09
N TYR A 39 35.57 -4.75 -18.61
CA TYR A 39 34.14 -4.59 -18.88
C TYR A 39 33.93 -3.12 -19.22
N GLU A 40 34.20 -2.77 -20.49
CA GLU A 40 33.58 -1.60 -21.10
C GLU A 40 32.11 -1.92 -21.40
N ASP A 41 31.24 -0.96 -21.06
CA ASP A 41 29.86 -0.77 -21.56
C ASP A 41 28.81 -1.83 -21.22
N ASP A 42 28.49 -1.97 -19.93
CA ASP A 42 27.10 -2.11 -19.54
C ASP A 42 26.56 -0.75 -19.06
N ASP A 43 25.75 -0.13 -19.92
CA ASP A 43 24.65 0.78 -19.55
C ASP A 43 23.64 0.04 -18.63
N ALA A 44 24.12 -0.63 -17.58
CA ALA A 44 23.34 -1.17 -16.49
C ALA A 44 22.88 0.03 -15.66
N GLY A 45 21.90 0.73 -16.23
CA GLY A 45 21.25 1.88 -15.64
C GLY A 45 20.99 1.61 -14.16
N GLU A 46 21.42 2.56 -13.35
CA GLU A 46 21.22 2.57 -11.91
C GLU A 46 19.74 2.25 -11.62
N LEU A 47 19.48 1.06 -11.09
CA LEU A 47 18.13 0.60 -10.77
C LEU A 47 17.66 1.36 -9.52
N LEU A 48 17.23 2.60 -9.71
CA LEU A 48 16.57 3.39 -8.68
C LEU A 48 15.21 2.76 -8.43
N ALA A 49 15.14 1.89 -7.42
CA ALA A 49 13.89 1.38 -6.88
C ALA A 49 13.21 2.52 -6.11
N GLU A 50 12.45 3.36 -6.82
CA GLU A 50 11.69 4.44 -6.21
C GLU A 50 10.48 3.83 -5.50
N SER A 51 10.56 3.71 -4.17
CA SER A 51 9.46 3.22 -3.34
C SER A 51 8.47 4.35 -3.08
N THR A 52 7.45 4.48 -3.92
CA THR A 52 6.31 5.36 -3.63
C THR A 52 5.36 4.66 -2.66
N LEU A 53 5.67 4.69 -1.36
CA LEU A 53 4.73 4.29 -0.32
C LEU A 53 3.56 5.28 -0.34
N ALA A 54 2.49 4.92 -1.04
CA ALA A 54 1.22 5.63 -0.95
C ALA A 54 0.56 5.24 0.39
N GLU A 55 0.77 6.05 1.43
CA GLU A 55 0.03 5.92 2.68
C GLU A 55 -1.43 6.29 2.45
N THR A 56 -2.27 5.28 2.24
CA THR A 56 -3.72 5.44 2.16
C THR A 56 -4.27 5.51 3.59
N PHE A 57 -4.57 6.72 4.08
CA PHE A 57 -5.24 6.91 5.36
C PHE A 57 -6.72 6.54 5.23
N VAL A 58 -7.16 5.55 6.01
CA VAL A 58 -8.56 5.10 6.05
C VAL A 58 -9.25 5.74 7.24
N CYS A 59 -10.28 6.54 6.98
CA CYS A 59 -11.17 7.07 8.01
C CYS A 59 -12.36 6.13 8.22
N LEU A 60 -12.75 5.91 9.49
CA LEU A 60 -13.93 5.14 9.85
C LEU A 60 -15.17 6.03 9.95
N ASN A 61 -16.34 5.42 10.09
CA ASN A 61 -17.60 6.13 10.39
C ASN A 61 -18.00 7.19 9.35
N ASN A 62 -17.70 6.94 8.07
CA ASN A 62 -18.07 7.80 6.94
C ASN A 62 -17.53 9.23 7.07
N THR A 63 -16.33 9.36 7.66
CA THR A 63 -15.58 10.61 7.68
C THR A 63 -14.42 10.57 6.70
N PHE A 64 -13.85 11.73 6.40
CA PHE A 64 -12.70 11.87 5.50
C PHE A 64 -11.87 13.10 5.86
N GLY A 65 -10.80 13.33 5.09
CA GLY A 65 -9.79 14.35 5.35
C GLY A 65 -8.58 13.80 6.10
N HIS A 66 -7.56 14.63 6.26
CA HIS A 66 -6.30 14.22 6.87
C HIS A 66 -6.46 13.80 8.34
N ASP A 67 -7.42 14.42 9.03
CA ASP A 67 -7.75 14.23 10.45
C ASP A 67 -9.09 13.51 10.66
N CYS A 68 -9.72 12.98 9.61
CA CYS A 68 -11.00 12.27 9.65
C CYS A 68 -12.14 13.06 10.33
N SER A 69 -12.11 14.39 10.27
CA SER A 69 -13.10 15.27 10.90
C SER A 69 -14.22 15.70 9.96
N LEU A 70 -14.02 15.54 8.65
CA LEU A 70 -14.97 15.99 7.63
C LEU A 70 -15.97 14.90 7.32
N THR A 71 -17.17 15.31 6.93
CA THR A 71 -18.30 14.44 6.58
C THR A 71 -18.96 14.92 5.29
N CYS A 72 -19.90 14.14 4.76
CA CYS A 72 -20.68 14.56 3.59
C CYS A 72 -21.44 15.89 3.79
N GLU A 73 -21.72 16.29 5.03
CA GLU A 73 -22.46 17.53 5.32
C GLU A 73 -21.60 18.77 5.07
N ASP A 74 -20.28 18.61 5.05
CA ASP A 74 -19.33 19.69 4.80
C ASP A 74 -19.18 20.01 3.30
N CYS A 75 -19.66 19.14 2.40
CA CYS A 75 -19.63 19.37 0.96
C CYS A 75 -20.36 20.68 0.59
N SER A 76 -19.62 21.63 0.01
CA SER A 76 -20.12 22.96 -0.35
C SER A 76 -20.37 23.09 -1.85
N ASN A 77 -20.97 24.21 -2.27
CA ASN A 77 -21.16 24.59 -3.68
C ASN A 77 -21.88 23.55 -4.55
N GLY A 78 -22.77 22.76 -3.97
CA GLY A 78 -23.50 21.71 -4.69
C GLY A 78 -22.69 20.43 -4.93
N GLY A 79 -21.57 20.25 -4.23
CA GLY A 79 -20.83 18.99 -4.23
C GLY A 79 -21.69 17.82 -3.77
N LEU A 80 -21.58 16.69 -4.48
CA LEU A 80 -22.31 15.46 -4.17
C LEU A 80 -21.42 14.53 -3.36
N CYS A 81 -21.95 13.92 -2.30
CA CYS A 81 -21.17 12.93 -1.57
C CYS A 81 -21.06 11.61 -2.35
N GLY A 82 -19.87 11.01 -2.33
CA GLY A 82 -19.64 9.69 -2.93
C GLY A 82 -20.48 8.59 -2.28
N PRO A 83 -20.68 7.44 -2.96
CA PRO A 83 -21.46 6.33 -2.43
C PRO A 83 -20.88 5.72 -1.15
N GLY A 84 -19.56 5.81 -0.95
CA GLY A 84 -18.87 5.38 0.28
C GLY A 84 -18.94 6.41 1.42
N ARG A 85 -19.46 7.62 1.15
CA ARG A 85 -19.40 8.78 2.05
C ARG A 85 -17.96 9.12 2.49
N ASP A 86 -17.02 8.84 1.61
CA ASP A 86 -15.57 8.95 1.78
C ASP A 86 -15.00 10.25 1.17
N GLY A 87 -15.85 11.07 0.55
CA GLY A 87 -15.46 12.37 0.02
C GLY A 87 -16.55 13.04 -0.81
N CYS A 88 -16.27 14.28 -1.23
CA CYS A 88 -17.14 15.09 -2.06
C CYS A 88 -16.72 15.03 -3.55
N HIS A 89 -17.70 14.95 -4.44
CA HIS A 89 -17.54 15.12 -5.87
C HIS A 89 -17.94 16.56 -6.24
N CYS A 90 -16.95 17.35 -6.65
CA CYS A 90 -17.15 18.77 -6.91
C CYS A 90 -17.68 19.04 -8.31
N PRO A 91 -18.62 19.99 -8.46
CA PRO A 91 -19.05 20.44 -9.78
C PRO A 91 -17.96 21.27 -10.46
N ASP A 92 -18.13 21.50 -11.76
CA ASP A 92 -17.22 22.29 -12.59
C ASP A 92 -16.93 23.65 -11.95
N GLY A 93 -15.64 24.01 -11.91
CA GLY A 93 -15.16 25.26 -11.33
C GLY A 93 -14.94 25.21 -9.82
N TRP A 94 -15.12 24.05 -9.18
CA TRP A 94 -14.85 23.84 -7.75
C TRP A 94 -13.88 22.68 -7.52
N THR A 95 -13.08 22.81 -6.47
CA THR A 95 -12.07 21.85 -6.04
C THR A 95 -11.86 21.92 -4.53
N GLY A 96 -10.94 21.10 -4.01
CA GLY A 96 -10.69 20.90 -2.58
C GLY A 96 -11.54 19.77 -2.00
N LEU A 97 -11.20 19.33 -0.78
CA LEU A 97 -11.82 18.17 -0.12
C LEU A 97 -13.35 18.31 0.06
N ILE A 98 -13.82 19.55 0.21
CA ILE A 98 -15.24 19.89 0.41
C ILE A 98 -15.77 20.86 -0.65
N CYS A 99 -15.11 20.98 -1.80
CA CYS A 99 -15.53 21.84 -2.91
C CYS A 99 -15.61 23.33 -2.55
N ASN A 100 -14.73 23.81 -1.67
CA ASN A 100 -14.70 25.20 -1.19
C ASN A 100 -13.65 26.07 -1.90
N GLN A 101 -12.85 25.50 -2.82
CA GLN A 101 -11.88 26.25 -3.62
C GLN A 101 -12.39 26.39 -5.05
N SER A 102 -12.35 27.59 -5.61
CA SER A 102 -12.72 27.83 -7.01
C SER A 102 -11.55 27.49 -7.94
N GLN A 103 -11.82 26.77 -9.02
CA GLN A 103 -10.89 26.53 -10.11
C GLN A 103 -11.34 27.32 -11.36
N TYR A 104 -10.40 28.04 -11.99
CA TYR A 104 -10.70 28.78 -13.21
C TYR A 104 -10.73 27.82 -14.40
N ILE A 105 -11.93 27.48 -14.88
CA ILE A 105 -12.09 26.68 -16.09
C ILE A 105 -12.07 27.62 -17.30
N VAL A 106 -11.00 27.56 -18.08
CA VAL A 106 -10.93 28.18 -19.40
C VAL A 106 -11.71 27.32 -20.39
N HIS A 107 -12.98 27.67 -20.62
CA HIS A 107 -13.74 27.07 -21.73
C HIS A 107 -13.10 27.52 -23.05
N THR A 108 -12.32 26.63 -23.66
CA THR A 108 -11.80 26.87 -25.01
C THR A 108 -12.94 26.59 -25.98
N VAL A 109 -13.35 27.64 -26.71
CA VAL A 109 -14.41 27.60 -27.73
C VAL A 109 -13.91 27.06 -29.06
#